data_AF-A0A4Q7CSV9-F1
#
_entry.id   AF-A0A4Q7CSV9-F1
#
_cell.length_a   1.000
_cell.length_b   1.000
_cell.length_c   1.000
_cell.angle_alpha   90.00
_cell.angle_beta   90.00
_cell.angle_gamma   90.00
#
_symmetry.space_group_name_H-M   'P 1'
#
loop_
_entity.id
_entity.type
_entity.pdbx_description
1 polymer ?
#
loop_
_entity_poly.entity_id
_entity_poly.type
_entity_poly.pdbx_seq_one_letter_code
_entity_poly.pdbx_strand_id
1 'polypeptide(L)'
;MDPEITTSTQRGYYIVLLFHPEGEGFYLTLNQGWKNISDYARSDSLYSSKELAKRLSNQLSEKVESNFINGSYNYYKDDEENKSLKENAKGYKYGTIFYKYYEKGNYNDDELQS
;
A
#
# COMPACT_ATOMS: atom_id res chain seq x y z
N MET A 1 -10.80 3.79 12.18
CA MET A 1 -11.26 3.62 10.78
C MET A 1 -12.69 4.07 10.72
N ASP A 2 -13.06 4.88 9.73
CA ASP A 2 -14.44 5.26 9.50
C ASP A 2 -15.22 4.06 8.91
N PRO A 3 -16.23 3.50 9.61
CA PRO A 3 -16.96 2.34 9.14
C PRO A 3 -17.83 2.62 7.90
N GLU A 4 -18.13 3.90 7.59
CA GLU A 4 -18.87 4.27 6.37
C GLU A 4 -17.99 4.18 5.12
N ILE A 5 -16.66 4.25 5.29
CA ILE A 5 -15.67 4.26 4.19
C ILE A 5 -14.85 2.96 4.17
N THR A 6 -14.50 2.42 5.34
CA THR A 6 -13.65 1.25 5.51
C THR A 6 -14.33 0.20 6.38
N THR A 7 -14.78 -0.87 5.74
CA THR A 7 -15.42 -2.01 6.42
C THR A 7 -14.40 -3.06 6.86
N SER A 8 -13.23 -3.11 6.22
CA SER A 8 -12.08 -3.93 6.63
C SER A 8 -10.79 -3.46 5.96
N THR A 9 -9.63 -3.95 6.40
CA THR A 9 -8.36 -3.74 5.69
C THR A 9 -8.36 -4.29 4.25
N GLN A 10 -9.27 -5.21 3.91
CA GLN A 10 -9.44 -5.67 2.54
C GLN A 10 -10.42 -4.81 1.72
N ARG A 11 -11.22 -3.97 2.37
CA ARG A 11 -12.32 -3.21 1.78
C ARG A 11 -12.41 -1.79 2.38
N GLY A 12 -11.74 -0.85 1.72
CA GLY A 12 -11.68 0.56 2.11
C GLY A 12 -10.26 1.10 2.08
N TYR A 13 -9.99 2.12 2.88
CA TYR A 13 -8.67 2.74 3.03
C TYR A 13 -8.15 2.55 4.46
N TYR A 14 -6.86 2.31 4.60
CA TYR A 14 -6.27 2.01 5.90
C TYR A 14 -4.80 2.44 5.96
N ILE A 15 -4.37 2.78 7.18
CA ILE A 15 -2.96 3.02 7.50
C ILE A 15 -2.37 1.72 8.04
N VAL A 16 -1.20 1.32 7.55
CA VAL A 16 -0.50 0.12 8.04
C VAL A 16 1.01 0.31 8.08
N LEU A 17 1.64 -0.30 9.10
CA LEU A 17 3.09 -0.47 9.20
C LEU A 17 3.49 -1.79 8.52
N LEU A 18 4.34 -1.71 7.52
CA LEU A 18 4.84 -2.85 6.76
C LEU A 18 6.33 -3.01 7.04
N PHE A 19 6.70 -4.03 7.81
CA PHE A 19 8.09 -4.26 8.19
C PHE A 19 8.90 -4.80 7.01
N HIS A 20 10.11 -4.27 6.84
CA HIS A 20 11.07 -4.81 5.91
C HIS A 20 11.39 -6.27 6.32
N PRO A 21 11.39 -7.25 5.39
CA PRO A 21 11.62 -8.65 5.73
C PRO A 21 12.95 -8.89 6.46
N GLU A 22 14.00 -8.18 6.07
CA GLU A 22 15.34 -8.22 6.71
C GLU A 22 15.44 -7.41 8.01
N GLY A 23 14.35 -6.78 8.46
CA GLY A 23 14.32 -5.97 9.68
C GLY A 23 15.09 -4.66 9.59
N GLU A 24 15.38 -4.17 8.39
CA GLU A 24 16.11 -2.90 8.14
C GLU A 24 15.28 -1.65 8.43
N GLY A 25 13.97 -1.80 8.62
CA GLY A 25 13.06 -0.69 8.83
C GLY A 25 11.61 -1.08 8.61
N PHE A 26 10.74 -0.09 8.45
CA PHE A 26 9.34 -0.29 8.12
C PHE A 26 8.78 0.84 7.25
N TYR A 27 7.72 0.55 6.51
CA TYR A 27 6.96 1.53 5.75
C TYR A 27 5.70 1.91 6.53
N LEU A 28 5.49 3.20 6.77
CA LEU A 28 4.18 3.74 7.12
C LEU A 28 3.43 4.02 5.82
N THR A 29 2.32 3.34 5.61
CA THR A 29 1.60 3.39 4.32
C THR A 29 0.15 3.78 4.50
N LEU A 30 -0.36 4.60 3.59
CA LEU A 30 -1.79 4.71 3.31
C LEU A 30 -2.12 3.81 2.13
N ASN A 31 -2.94 2.80 2.38
CA ASN A 31 -3.30 1.79 1.40
C ASN A 31 -4.81 1.75 1.12
N GLN A 32 -5.14 1.30 -0.09
CA GLN A 32 -6.48 0.89 -0.49
C GLN A 32 -6.63 -0.64 -0.49
N GLY A 33 -7.83 -1.09 -0.14
CA GLY A 33 -8.19 -2.49 0.00
C GLY A 33 -8.12 -3.26 -1.32
N TRP A 34 -7.31 -4.31 -1.35
CA TRP A 34 -7.07 -5.12 -2.54
C TRP A 34 -8.30 -5.91 -3.01
N LYS A 35 -9.16 -6.37 -2.09
CA LYS A 35 -10.22 -7.34 -2.42
C LYS A 35 -11.27 -6.76 -3.35
N ASN A 36 -11.73 -5.53 -3.09
CA ASN A 36 -12.70 -4.88 -3.97
C ASN A 36 -12.12 -4.67 -5.38
N ILE A 37 -10.84 -4.30 -5.45
CA ILE A 37 -10.13 -4.08 -6.72
C ILE A 37 -9.98 -5.41 -7.48
N SER A 38 -9.56 -6.48 -6.80
CA SER A 38 -9.39 -7.78 -7.44
C SER A 38 -10.70 -8.42 -7.86
N ASP A 39 -11.76 -8.27 -7.06
CA ASP A 39 -13.09 -8.81 -7.36
C ASP A 39 -13.67 -8.08 -8.59
N TYR A 40 -13.53 -6.76 -8.66
CA TYR A 40 -13.95 -5.97 -9.81
C TYR A 40 -13.10 -6.26 -11.06
N ALA A 41 -11.78 -6.33 -10.93
CA ALA A 41 -10.87 -6.62 -12.03
C ALA A 41 -11.17 -7.98 -12.70
N ARG A 42 -11.57 -8.99 -11.92
CA ARG A 42 -11.91 -10.33 -12.42
C ARG A 42 -13.28 -10.41 -13.08
N SER A 43 -14.21 -9.54 -12.71
CA SER A 43 -15.60 -9.64 -13.14
C SER A 43 -15.96 -8.71 -14.29
N ASP A 44 -15.41 -7.50 -14.34
CA ASP A 44 -15.96 -6.42 -15.18
C ASP A 44 -14.92 -5.39 -15.66
N SER A 45 -13.62 -5.67 -15.53
CA SER A 45 -12.58 -4.70 -15.92
C SER A 45 -11.78 -5.13 -17.14
N LEU A 46 -11.38 -4.14 -17.94
CA LEU A 46 -10.38 -4.27 -19.01
C LEU A 46 -8.94 -4.31 -18.48
N TYR A 47 -8.73 -4.09 -17.17
CA TYR A 47 -7.42 -4.00 -16.54
C TYR A 47 -7.18 -5.16 -15.59
N SER A 48 -5.94 -5.62 -15.49
CA SER A 48 -5.56 -6.54 -14.41
C SER A 48 -5.70 -5.86 -13.04
N SER A 49 -5.88 -6.65 -11.98
CA SER A 49 -5.99 -6.13 -10.60
C SER A 49 -4.81 -5.21 -10.23
N LYS A 50 -3.60 -5.53 -10.73
CA LYS A 50 -2.39 -4.71 -10.52
C LYS A 50 -2.49 -3.36 -11.20
N GLU A 51 -2.88 -3.32 -12.47
CA GLU A 51 -3.00 -2.08 -13.24
C GLU A 51 -4.11 -1.19 -12.68
N LEU A 52 -5.24 -1.80 -12.32
CA LEU A 52 -6.35 -1.09 -11.72
C LEU A 52 -5.97 -0.48 -10.36
N ALA A 53 -5.32 -1.26 -9.49
CA ALA A 53 -4.85 -0.75 -8.20
C ALA A 53 -3.90 0.45 -8.38
N LYS A 54 -2.89 0.32 -9.24
CA LYS A 54 -1.95 1.43 -9.50
C LYS A 54 -2.66 2.67 -10.03
N ARG A 55 -3.62 2.51 -10.94
CA ARG A 55 -4.37 3.66 -11.50
C ARG A 55 -5.18 4.35 -10.42
N LEU A 56 -5.92 3.60 -9.60
CA LEU A 56 -6.72 4.16 -8.51
C LEU A 56 -5.83 4.85 -7.47
N SER A 57 -4.70 4.24 -7.08
CA SER A 57 -3.75 4.85 -6.16
C SER A 57 -3.21 6.18 -6.68
N ASN A 58 -2.86 6.25 -7.97
CA ASN A 58 -2.37 7.49 -8.59
C ASN A 58 -3.46 8.56 -8.62
N GLN A 59 -4.70 8.20 -9.00
CA GLN A 59 -5.81 9.15 -9.01
C GLN A 59 -6.14 9.69 -7.61
N LEU A 60 -5.97 8.88 -6.56
CA LEU A 60 -6.17 9.33 -5.19
C LEU A 60 -5.03 10.21 -4.70
N SER A 61 -3.79 9.90 -5.08
CA SER A 61 -2.64 10.71 -4.66
C SER A 61 -2.62 12.09 -5.31
N GLU A 62 -3.18 12.23 -6.52
CA GLU A 62 -3.40 13.54 -7.17
C GLU A 62 -4.42 14.43 -6.43
N LYS A 63 -5.27 13.86 -5.58
CA LYS A 63 -6.35 14.56 -4.87
C LYS A 63 -5.97 15.00 -3.45
N VAL A 64 -4.79 14.60 -2.97
CA VAL A 64 -4.37 14.81 -1.59
C VAL A 64 -2.95 15.37 -1.59
N GLU A 65 -2.76 16.53 -0.98
CA GLU A 65 -1.41 17.04 -0.72
C GLU A 65 -0.76 16.23 0.41
N SER A 66 0.41 15.67 0.13
CA SER A 66 1.18 14.89 1.09
C SER A 66 2.67 15.07 0.82
N ASN A 67 3.48 15.05 1.88
CA ASN A 67 4.93 15.01 1.80
C ASN A 67 5.48 13.56 1.73
N PHE A 68 4.60 12.56 1.68
CA PHE A 68 4.97 11.15 1.54
C PHE A 68 5.18 10.79 0.07
N ILE A 69 5.86 9.68 -0.18
CA ILE A 69 6.13 9.19 -1.54
C ILE A 69 4.87 8.52 -2.09
N ASN A 70 4.50 8.84 -3.34
CA ASN A 70 3.33 8.27 -3.99
C ASN A 70 3.62 6.85 -4.52
N GLY A 71 2.66 5.94 -4.35
CA GLY A 71 2.62 4.66 -5.06
C GLY A 71 3.40 3.52 -4.41
N SER A 72 3.92 2.60 -5.24
CA SER A 72 4.48 1.32 -4.78
C SER A 72 5.95 1.43 -4.40
N TYR A 73 6.35 0.65 -3.39
CA TYR A 73 7.72 0.51 -2.92
C TYR A 73 8.28 -0.90 -3.25
N ASN A 74 9.60 -1.05 -3.22
CA ASN A 74 10.28 -2.33 -3.39
C ASN A 74 11.01 -2.67 -2.09
N TYR A 75 10.78 -3.88 -1.56
CA TYR A 75 11.55 -4.38 -0.41
C TYR A 75 13.00 -4.63 -0.81
N TYR A 76 13.25 -5.27 -1.95
CA TYR A 76 14.61 -5.58 -2.39
C TYR A 76 15.02 -4.75 -3.60
N LYS A 77 16.33 -4.53 -3.73
CA LYS A 77 16.96 -3.78 -4.84
C LYS A 77 16.66 -4.42 -6.20
N ASP A 78 16.64 -5.75 -6.21
CA ASP A 78 16.23 -6.56 -7.35
C ASP A 78 14.85 -7.15 -7.04
N ASP A 79 13.83 -6.70 -7.77
CA ASP A 79 12.40 -7.02 -7.57
C ASP A 79 12.05 -8.51 -7.87
N GLU A 80 13.04 -9.41 -7.85
CA GLU A 80 12.91 -10.82 -8.23
C GLU A 80 12.12 -11.65 -7.22
N GLU A 81 12.37 -11.49 -5.91
CA GLU A 81 11.60 -12.19 -4.87
C GLU A 81 10.12 -11.78 -4.86
N ASN A 82 9.81 -10.57 -5.34
CA ASN A 82 8.44 -10.07 -5.44
C ASN A 82 7.60 -10.80 -6.49
N LYS A 83 8.21 -11.60 -7.39
CA LYS A 83 7.50 -12.47 -8.34
C LYS A 83 6.73 -13.60 -7.63
N SER A 84 7.18 -14.01 -6.44
CA SER A 84 6.59 -15.12 -5.66
C SER A 84 5.55 -14.68 -4.62
N LEU A 85 5.24 -13.38 -4.52
CA LEU A 85 4.30 -12.87 -3.52
C LEU A 85 2.91 -13.50 -3.68
N LYS A 86 2.36 -13.95 -2.54
CA LYS A 86 0.95 -14.32 -2.42
C LYS A 86 0.06 -13.13 -2.80
N GLU A 87 -1.15 -13.40 -3.26
CA GLU A 87 -2.05 -12.38 -3.81
C GLU A 87 -2.36 -11.24 -2.83
N ASN A 88 -2.50 -11.54 -1.53
CA ASN A 88 -2.68 -10.51 -0.50
C ASN A 88 -1.43 -9.61 -0.33
N ALA A 89 -0.23 -10.16 -0.50
CA ALA A 89 1.01 -9.38 -0.42
C ALA A 89 1.18 -8.45 -1.63
N LYS A 90 0.69 -8.86 -2.81
CA LYS A 90 0.56 -7.96 -3.97
C LYS A 90 -0.35 -6.78 -3.66
N GLY A 91 -1.42 -7.02 -2.90
CA GLY A 91 -2.33 -5.97 -2.40
C GLY A 91 -1.62 -4.89 -1.58
N TYR A 92 -0.74 -5.28 -0.67
CA TYR A 92 0.02 -4.32 0.14
C TYR A 92 0.96 -3.44 -0.71
N LYS A 93 1.60 -4.00 -1.74
CA LYS A 93 2.50 -3.24 -2.62
C LYS A 93 1.76 -2.35 -3.61
N TYR A 94 0.75 -2.89 -4.31
CA TYR A 94 0.09 -2.19 -5.41
C TYR A 94 -1.07 -1.31 -4.95
N GLY A 95 -1.63 -1.59 -3.77
CA GLY A 95 -2.66 -0.76 -3.15
C GLY A 95 -2.10 0.44 -2.40
N THR A 96 -0.80 0.67 -2.36
CA THR A 96 -0.23 1.84 -1.70
C THR A 96 -0.56 3.11 -2.47
N ILE A 97 -1.10 4.09 -1.77
CA ILE A 97 -1.38 5.44 -2.26
C ILE A 97 -0.18 6.34 -1.91
N PHE A 98 0.18 6.36 -0.62
CA PHE A 98 1.36 7.07 -0.10
C PHE A 98 2.14 6.18 0.86
N TYR A 99 3.45 6.38 0.93
CA TYR A 99 4.29 5.78 1.96
C TYR A 99 5.44 6.68 2.41
N LYS A 100 5.91 6.44 3.64
CA LYS A 100 7.20 6.92 4.17
C LYS A 100 7.96 5.72 4.72
N TYR A 101 9.24 5.61 4.38
CA TYR A 101 10.13 4.58 4.94
C TYR A 101 10.86 5.12 6.16
N TYR A 102 10.90 4.32 7.21
CA TYR A 102 11.64 4.57 8.44
C TYR A 102 12.72 3.50 8.56
N GLU A 103 13.98 3.91 8.47
CA GLU A 103 15.12 3.03 8.68
C GLU A 103 15.24 2.67 10.17
N LYS A 104 15.66 1.45 10.46
CA LYS A 104 15.82 0.95 11.81
C LYS A 104 16.77 1.84 12.61
N GLY A 105 16.29 2.34 13.75
CA GLY A 105 17.06 3.22 14.64
C GLY A 105 17.13 4.67 14.16
N ASN A 106 16.44 5.01 13.05
CA ASN A 106 16.35 6.35 12.50
C ASN A 106 14.89 6.83 12.50
N TYR A 107 14.28 6.82 13.69
CA TYR A 107 12.96 7.37 13.98
C TYR A 107 12.98 7.88 15.42
N ASN A 108 12.21 8.93 15.71
CA ASN A 108 11.97 9.38 17.07
C ASN A 108 10.54 9.02 17.50
N ASP A 109 10.33 8.87 18.81
CA ASP A 109 9.03 8.47 19.35
C ASP A 109 7.93 9.51 19.05
N ASP A 110 8.31 10.78 18.94
CA ASP A 110 7.40 11.89 18.61
C ASP A 110 6.82 11.78 17.19
N GLU A 111 7.59 11.28 16.22
CA GLU A 111 7.14 11.03 14.84
C GLU A 111 6.18 9.84 14.73
N LEU A 112 6.13 8.96 15.73
CA LEU A 112 5.31 7.75 15.74
C LEU A 112 4.07 7.85 16.63
N GLN A 113 3.95 8.91 17.43
CA GLN A 113 2.74 9.20 18.20
C GLN A 113 1.68 9.84 17.30
N SER A 114 0.56 9.13 17.12
CA SER A 114 -0.64 9.58 16.41
C SER A 114 -1.61 10.33 17.30
#